data_AF-A0A937ZST8-F1
#
_entry.id   AF-A0A937ZST8-F1
#
_cell.length_a   1.000
_cell.length_b   1.000
_cell.length_c   1.000
_cell.angle_alpha   90.00
_cell.angle_beta   90.00
_cell.angle_gamma   90.00
#
_symmetry.space_group_name_H-M   'P 1'
#
loop_
_entity.id
_entity.type
_entity.pdbx_description
1 polymer ?
#
loop_
_entity_poly.entity_id
_entity_poly.type
_entity_poly.pdbx_seq_one_letter_code
_entity_poly.pdbx_strand_id
1 'polypeptide(L)' 'MSDILIREVDSRGVATLTLNRPELHNAFDDALIAALHDAFAALRGRDEV' A
#
# COMPACT_ATOMS: atom_id res chain seq x y z
N MET A 1 -7.79 -14.38 -1.67
CA MET A 1 -7.84 -12.97 -2.10
C MET A 1 -6.39 -12.51 -2.15
N SER A 2 -5.85 -12.29 -3.34
CA SER A 2 -4.44 -11.95 -3.52
C SER A 2 -4.19 -10.54 -3.00
N ASP A 3 -3.23 -10.40 -2.10
CA ASP A 3 -2.86 -9.12 -1.52
C ASP A 3 -2.08 -8.31 -2.59
N ILE A 4 -2.75 -7.32 -3.17
CA ILE A 4 -2.22 -6.50 -4.27
C ILE A 4 -1.23 -5.42 -3.81
N LEU A 5 -1.08 -5.24 -2.49
CA LEU A 5 -0.33 -4.15 -1.87
C LEU A 5 0.29 -4.59 -0.55
N ILE A 6 1.60 -4.84 -0.57
CA ILE A 6 2.35 -5.19 0.64
C ILE A 6 2.69 -3.88 1.37
N ARG A 7 2.36 -3.81 2.66
CA ARG A 7 2.67 -2.67 3.53
C ARG A 7 3.63 -3.07 4.63
N GLU A 8 4.72 -2.33 4.76
CA GLU A 8 5.70 -2.47 5.84
C GLU A 8 5.93 -1.11 6.50
N VAL A 9 6.05 -1.08 7.82
CA VAL A 9 6.42 0.13 8.57
C VAL A 9 7.70 -0.17 9.33
N ASP A 10 8.75 0.59 9.03
CA ASP A 10 10.04 0.47 9.70
C ASP A 10 10.04 1.21 11.05
N SER A 11 10.91 0.79 11.98
CA SER A 11 11.05 1.39 13.32
C SER A 11 11.43 2.87 13.33
N ARG A 12 11.83 3.43 12.18
CA ARG A 12 12.06 4.88 11.97
C ARG A 12 10.79 5.66 11.63
N GLY A 13 9.64 4.98 11.60
CA GLY A 13 8.36 5.53 11.18
C GLY A 13 8.22 5.72 9.67
N VAL A 14 8.90 4.89 8.88
CA VAL A 14 8.78 4.95 7.42
C VAL A 14 7.86 3.85 6.94
N ALA A 15 6.70 4.22 6.41
CA ALA A 15 5.79 3.30 5.75
C ALA A 15 6.19 3.06 4.28
N THR A 16 6.52 1.81 3.94
CA THR A 16 6.79 1.35 2.58
C THR A 16 5.56 0.60 2.04
N LEU A 17 5.07 1.03 0.88
CA LEU A 17 3.98 0.38 0.15
C LEU A 17 4.52 -0.21 -1.15
N THR A 18 4.49 -1.54 -1.26
CA THR A 18 4.98 -2.28 -2.43
C THR A 18 3.81 -2.80 -3.24
N LEU A 19 3.72 -2.40 -4.50
CA LEU A 19 2.72 -2.87 -5.45
C LEU A 19 3.06 -4.32 -5.84
N ASN A 20 2.16 -5.25 -5.53
CA ASN A 20 2.38 -6.68 -5.72
C ASN A 20 1.49 -7.23 -6.85
N ARG A 21 1.53 -6.57 -8.02
CA ARG A 21 0.85 -7.02 -9.26
C ARG A 21 1.82 -7.09 -10.44
N PRO A 22 2.88 -7.91 -10.37
CA PRO A 22 3.87 -8.01 -11.44
C PRO A 22 3.27 -8.49 -12.77
N GLU A 23 2.25 -9.37 -12.73
CA GLU A 23 1.54 -9.89 -13.90
C GLU A 23 0.86 -8.80 -14.75
N LEU A 24 0.50 -7.70 -14.12
CA LEU A 24 -0.12 -6.54 -14.76
C LEU A 24 0.87 -5.37 -14.86
N HIS A 25 2.16 -5.60 -14.64
CA HIS A 25 3.19 -4.55 -14.53
C HIS A 25 2.82 -3.46 -13.50
N ASN A 26 2.16 -3.85 -12.41
CA ASN A 26 1.56 -2.93 -11.44
C ASN A 26 0.60 -1.92 -12.08
N ALA A 27 -0.24 -2.39 -13.01
CA ALA A 27 -1.23 -1.58 -13.69
C ALA A 27 -2.02 -0.72 -12.70
N PHE A 28 -1.99 0.58 -12.96
CA PHE A 28 -2.65 1.62 -12.17
C PHE A 28 -4.15 1.66 -12.49
N ASP A 29 -4.85 0.58 -12.15
CA ASP A 29 -6.30 0.45 -12.33
C ASP A 29 -7.07 1.01 -11.13
N ASP A 30 -8.39 1.20 -11.28
CA ASP A 30 -9.31 1.59 -10.20
C ASP A 30 -9.14 0.77 -8.92
N ALA A 31 -8.94 -0.55 -9.05
CA ALA A 31 -8.71 -1.43 -7.91
C ALA A 31 -7.38 -1.14 -7.19
N LEU A 32 -6.32 -0.74 -7.93
CA LEU A 32 -5.04 -0.36 -7.33
C LEU A 32 -5.15 0.97 -6.62
N ILE A 33 -5.84 1.92 -7.26
CA ILE A 33 -6.08 3.27 -6.73
C ILE A 33 -6.90 3.17 -5.43
N ALA A 34 -7.96 2.36 -5.41
CA ALA A 34 -8.76 2.12 -4.23
C ALA A 34 -7.95 1.50 -3.08
N ALA A 35 -7.11 0.50 -3.39
CA ALA A 35 -6.28 -0.15 -2.38
C ALA A 35 -5.15 0.76 -1.87
N LEU A 36 -4.55 1.60 -2.72
CA LEU A 36 -3.62 2.64 -2.30
C LEU A 36 -4.31 3.65 -1.37
N HIS A 37 -5.51 4.11 -1.76
CA HIS A 37 -6.27 5.06 -0.95
C HIS A 37 -6.61 4.50 0.43
N ASP A 38 -7.03 3.23 0.50
CA ASP A 38 -7.27 2.54 1.78
C ASP A 38 -5.98 2.39 2.60
N ALA A 39 -4.87 2.00 1.96
CA ALA A 39 -3.57 1.88 2.62
C ALA A 39 -3.10 3.22 3.19
N PHE A 40 -3.25 4.32 2.46
CA PHE A 40 -2.94 5.67 2.95
C PHE A 40 -3.89 6.10 4.06
N ALA A 41 -5.20 5.82 3.96
CA ALA A 41 -6.15 6.12 5.02
C ALA A 41 -5.83 5.36 6.32
N ALA A 42 -5.39 4.10 6.21
CA ALA A 42 -4.97 3.29 7.35
C ALA A 42 -3.63 3.74 7.97
N LEU A 43 -2.78 4.43 7.20
CA LEU A 43 -1.57 5.09 7.71
C LEU A 43 -1.90 6.45 8.35
N ARG A 44 -2.95 7.13 7.87
CA ARG A 44 -3.39 8.43 8.36
C ARG A 44 -3.92 8.29 9.80
N GLY A 45 -3.12 8.71 10.78
CA GLY A 45 -3.46 8.67 12.20
C GLY A 45 -2.60 7.72 13.04
N ARG A 46 -1.61 7.05 12.43
CA ARG A 46 -0.53 6.43 13.17
C ARG A 46 0.51 7.50 13.53
N ASP A 47 0.68 7.75 14.82
CA ASP A 47 1.69 8.67 15.39
C ASP A 47 3.13 8.17 15.16
N GLU A 48 3.24 6.90 14.77
CA GLU A 48 4.45 6.14 14.50
C GLU A 48 4.92 6.22 13.03
N VAL A 49 4.27 7.00 12.14
CA VAL A 49 4.69 7.25 10.74
C VAL A 49 4.63 8.71 10.31
#